data_AF-A0AAE1D831-F1
#
_entry.id   AF-A0AAE1D831-F1
#
_cell.length_a   1.000
_cell.length_b   1.000
_cell.length_c   1.000
_cell.angle_alpha   90.00
_cell.angle_beta   90.00
_cell.angle_gamma   90.00
#
_symmetry.space_group_name_H-M   'P 1'
#
loop_
_entity.id
_entity.type
_entity.pdbx_description
1 polymer ?
#
loop_
_entity_poly.entity_id
_entity_poly.type
_entity_poly.pdbx_seq_one_letter_code
_entity_poly.pdbx_strand_id
1 'polypeptide(L)'
;MESLCVIISHPHGKYKHVTVGEMKGSTEEIFGLTKLYNADTCCGSSGAPVIFPRRRGDLKGWVPIMFAHSQGLENGLNRSAIGASRSY
;
A
#
# COMPACT_ATOMS: atom_id res chain seq x y z
N MET A 1 -14.94 2.48 -7.63
CA MET A 1 -13.81 2.39 -8.59
C MET A 1 -12.78 1.49 -7.93
N GLU A 2 -12.63 0.25 -8.42
CA GLU A 2 -11.61 -0.68 -7.92
C GLU A 2 -10.24 -0.12 -8.31
N SER A 3 -9.41 0.20 -7.32
CA SER A 3 -8.08 0.77 -7.57
C SER A 3 -7.02 -0.29 -7.31
N LEU A 4 -6.21 -0.59 -8.31
CA LEU A 4 -5.13 -1.57 -8.25
C LEU A 4 -4.11 -1.19 -7.15
N CYS A 5 -3.60 -2.19 -6.45
CA CYS A 5 -2.49 -2.10 -5.52
C CYS A 5 -1.40 -3.10 -5.92
N VAL A 6 -0.13 -2.68 -5.93
CA VAL A 6 1.02 -3.54 -6.21
C VAL A 6 2.04 -3.36 -5.10
N ILE A 7 2.43 -4.43 -4.41
CA ILE A 7 3.52 -4.39 -3.44
C ILE A 7 4.70 -5.21 -3.94
N ILE A 8 5.92 -4.67 -3.76
CA ILE A 8 7.17 -5.34 -4.12
C ILE A 8 7.91 -5.65 -2.81
N SER A 9 7.80 -6.89 -2.32
CA SER A 9 8.37 -7.26 -1.02
C SER A 9 9.34 -8.45 -1.11
N HIS A 10 10.09 -8.67 -0.04
CA HIS A 10 11.13 -9.70 0.04
C HIS A 10 10.79 -10.70 1.15
N PRO A 11 10.12 -11.82 0.83
CA PRO A 11 9.81 -12.84 1.82
C PRO A 11 11.08 -13.57 2.28
N HIS A 12 11.54 -13.31 3.50
CA HIS A 12 12.50 -14.13 4.27
C HIS A 12 13.67 -14.73 3.46
N GLY A 13 14.46 -13.92 2.76
CA GLY A 13 15.64 -14.41 2.02
C GLY A 13 15.33 -15.04 0.66
N LYS A 14 14.06 -15.05 0.21
CA LYS A 14 13.67 -15.46 -1.14
C LYS A 14 13.84 -14.32 -2.14
N TYR A 15 13.68 -14.56 -3.44
CA TYR A 15 13.68 -13.47 -4.41
C TYR A 15 12.60 -12.41 -4.11
N LYS A 16 12.77 -11.20 -4.62
CA LYS A 16 11.73 -10.17 -4.52
C LYS A 16 10.47 -10.67 -5.23
N HIS A 17 9.33 -10.54 -4.57
CA HIS A 17 8.03 -10.92 -5.11
C HIS A 17 7.20 -9.66 -5.36
N VAL A 18 6.46 -9.69 -6.46
CA VAL A 18 5.43 -8.69 -6.76
C VAL A 18 4.10 -9.36 -6.49
N THR A 19 3.35 -8.83 -5.54
CA THR A 19 1.96 -9.24 -5.30
C THR A 19 1.03 -8.10 -5.65
N VAL A 20 -0.13 -8.47 -6.19
CA VAL A 20 -1.13 -7.55 -6.71
C VAL A 20 -2.39 -7.75 -5.89
N GLY A 21 -3.05 -6.66 -5.55
CA GLY A 21 -4.33 -6.68 -4.88
C GLY A 21 -5.12 -5.42 -5.19
N GLU A 22 -6.06 -5.12 -4.31
CA GLU A 22 -6.99 -4.03 -4.46
C GLU A 22 -6.85 -3.07 -3.29
N MET A 23 -6.91 -1.78 -3.60
CA MET A 23 -7.14 -0.75 -2.60
C MET A 23 -8.58 -0.87 -2.11
N LYS A 24 -8.73 -1.12 -0.82
CA LYS A 24 -10.03 -1.27 -0.15
C LYS A 24 -10.53 0.01 0.48
N GLY A 25 -9.65 0.97 0.73
CA GLY A 25 -10.06 2.27 1.25
C GLY A 25 -8.89 3.21 1.49
N SER A 26 -9.24 4.44 1.87
CA SER A 26 -8.28 5.41 2.37
C SER A 26 -8.88 6.31 3.42
N THR A 27 -8.05 6.69 4.38
CA THR A 27 -8.43 7.57 5.47
C THR A 27 -7.45 8.72 5.51
N GLU A 28 -7.97 9.95 5.50
CA GLU A 28 -7.19 11.13 5.82
C GLU A 28 -7.09 11.23 7.34
N GLU A 29 -5.87 11.25 7.85
CA GLU A 29 -5.57 11.51 9.25
C GLU A 29 -5.14 12.97 9.37
N ILE A 30 -5.29 13.57 10.57
CA ILE A 30 -4.98 14.99 10.83
C ILE A 30 -3.58 15.39 10.34
N PHE A 31 -2.63 14.45 10.36
CA PHE A 31 -1.26 14.65 9.89
C PHE A 31 -0.81 13.64 8.85
N GLY A 32 -1.73 13.00 8.11
CA GLY A 32 -1.33 11.94 7.19
C GLY A 32 -2.41 11.36 6.29
N LEU A 33 -1.99 10.40 5.48
CA LEU A 33 -2.87 9.64 4.59
C LEU A 33 -2.59 8.15 4.77
N THR A 34 -3.63 7.42 5.14
CA THR A 34 -3.62 5.96 5.24
C THR A 34 -4.30 5.34 4.03
N LYS A 35 -3.68 4.32 3.43
CA LYS A 35 -4.24 3.46 2.38
C LYS A 35 -4.39 2.04 2.92
N LEU A 36 -5.55 1.43 2.65
CA LEU A 36 -5.87 0.05 2.99
C LEU A 36 -5.95 -0.80 1.72
N TYR A 37 -5.37 -1.99 1.74
CA TYR A 37 -5.34 -2.91 0.59
C TYR A 37 -5.24 -4.37 1.03
N ASN A 38 -5.53 -5.31 0.13
CA ASN A 38 -5.54 -6.74 0.44
C ASN A 38 -4.46 -7.55 -0.32
N ALA A 39 -3.48 -6.90 -0.94
CA ALA A 39 -2.37 -7.61 -1.59
C ALA A 39 -1.60 -8.43 -0.54
N ASP A 40 -1.26 -9.68 -0.86
CA ASP A 40 -0.54 -10.56 0.06
C ASP A 40 0.80 -9.98 0.49
N THR A 41 1.07 -10.07 1.80
CA THR A 41 2.33 -9.66 2.43
C THR A 41 2.87 -10.80 3.30
N CYS A 42 4.09 -10.64 3.82
CA CYS A 42 4.69 -11.60 4.73
C CYS A 42 5.47 -10.87 5.82
N CYS A 43 5.89 -11.59 6.86
CA CYS A 43 6.78 -11.02 7.85
C CYS A 43 8.08 -10.54 7.17
N GLY A 44 8.51 -9.31 7.47
CA GLY A 44 9.63 -8.67 6.79
C GLY A 44 9.26 -7.82 5.56
N SER A 45 7.98 -7.75 5.17
CA SER A 45 7.53 -6.82 4.12
C SER A 45 7.44 -5.36 4.58
N SER A 46 7.70 -5.04 5.86
CA SER A 46 7.64 -3.66 6.37
C SER A 46 8.63 -2.76 5.65
N GLY A 47 8.20 -1.56 5.26
CA GLY A 47 8.97 -0.63 4.44
C GLY A 47 8.95 -0.93 2.94
N ALA A 48 8.40 -2.07 2.49
CA ALA A 48 8.31 -2.40 1.07
C ALA A 48 7.46 -1.36 0.31
N PRO A 49 7.83 -1.00 -0.93
CA PRO A 49 7.05 -0.05 -1.73
C PRO A 49 5.71 -0.67 -2.14
N VAL A 50 4.67 0.14 -1.97
CA VAL A 50 3.28 -0.13 -2.37
C VAL A 50 2.87 0.93 -3.38
N ILE A 51 2.48 0.49 -4.57
CA ILE A 51 2.16 1.34 -5.71
C ILE A 51 0.65 1.27 -5.95
N PHE A 52 0.04 2.44 -6.04
CA PHE A 52 -1.35 2.61 -6.43
C PHE A 52 -1.39 3.40 -7.75
N PRO A 53 -1.52 2.71 -8.89
CA PRO A 53 -1.66 3.39 -10.18
C PRO A 53 -2.94 4.21 -10.19
N ARG A 54 -2.81 5.52 -10.44
CA ARG A 54 -3.94 6.43 -10.59
C ARG A 54 -3.94 7.03 -11.98
N ARG A 55 -5.09 7.02 -12.64
CA ARG A 55 -5.27 7.79 -13.89
C ARG A 55 -5.35 9.27 -13.53
N ARG A 56 -4.49 10.09 -14.12
CA ARG A 56 -4.52 11.55 -13.96
C ARG A 56 -5.18 12.11 -15.22
N GLY A 57 -6.34 12.78 -15.11
CA GLY A 57 -7.10 13.20 -16.29
C GLY A 57 -6.39 14.21 -17.20
N ASP A 58 -5.44 14.95 -16.63
CA ASP A 58 -4.55 15.93 -17.28
C ASP A 58 -3.37 15.29 -18.02
N LEU A 59 -3.03 14.03 -17.71
CA LEU A 59 -1.99 13.28 -18.40
C LEU A 59 -2.64 12.12 -19.17
N LYS A 60 -2.22 11.88 -20.42
CA LYS A 60 -2.64 10.67 -21.16
C LYS A 60 -1.93 9.41 -20.61
N GLY A 61 -1.99 9.16 -19.31
CA GLY A 61 -1.25 8.08 -18.66
C GLY A 61 -1.61 7.81 -17.19
N TRP A 62 -0.91 6.84 -16.63
CA TRP A 62 -1.01 6.44 -15.23
C TRP A 62 0.14 7.06 -14.43
N VAL A 63 -0.17 7.59 -13.25
CA VAL A 63 0.84 8.04 -12.29
C VAL A 63 0.92 7.04 -11.12
N PRO A 64 2.13 6.58 -10.75
CA PRO A 64 2.28 5.72 -9.59
C PRO A 64 2.24 6.56 -8.32
N ILE A 65 1.22 6.38 -7.48
CA ILE A 65 1.24 6.91 -6.12
C ILE A 65 1.91 5.85 -5.24
N MET A 66 3.02 6.20 -4.60
CA MET A 66 3.82 5.26 -3.82
C MET A 66 3.71 5.54 -2.32
N PHE A 67 3.57 4.47 -1.54
CA PHE A 67 3.69 4.48 -0.07
C PHE A 67 4.58 3.32 0.39
N ALA A 68 4.93 3.29 1.67
CA ALA A 68 5.56 2.13 2.29
C ALA A 68 4.51 1.22 2.94
N HIS A 69 4.68 -0.10 2.84
CA HIS A 69 3.92 -1.05 3.66
C HIS A 69 4.30 -0.88 5.13
N SER A 70 3.31 -0.74 6.00
CA SER A 70 3.52 -0.54 7.44
C SER A 70 3.22 -1.81 8.21
N GLN A 71 1.98 -2.29 8.14
CA GLN A 71 1.47 -3.41 8.95
C GLN A 71 0.31 -4.14 8.27
N GLY A 72 0.13 -5.41 8.63
CA GLY A 72 -1.14 -6.13 8.48
C GLY A 72 -2.10 -5.81 9.62
N LEU A 73 -3.40 -5.90 9.36
CA LEU A 73 -4.49 -5.66 10.29
C LEU A 73 -5.25 -6.98 10.55
N GLU A 74 -5.89 -7.10 11.70
CA GLU A 74 -6.64 -8.31 12.09
C GLU A 74 -7.78 -8.68 11.12
N ASN A 75 -8.30 -7.70 10.39
CA ASN A 75 -9.35 -7.90 9.39
C ASN A 75 -8.84 -8.40 8.03
N GLY A 76 -7.58 -8.81 7.93
CA GLY A 76 -6.97 -9.32 6.70
C GLY A 76 -6.56 -8.24 5.70
N LEU A 77 -6.63 -6.95 6.08
CA LEU A 77 -6.13 -5.85 5.26
C LEU A 77 -4.70 -5.47 5.67
N ASN A 78 -3.99 -4.86 4.74
CA ASN A 78 -2.70 -4.23 4.93
C ASN A 78 -2.85 -2.71 4.91
N ARG A 79 -1.95 -2.03 5.63
CA ARG A 79 -1.90 -0.57 5.76
C ARG A 79 -0.61 0.00 5.21
N SER A 80 -0.75 1.11 4.52
CA SER A 80 0.33 2.06 4.24
C SER A 80 -0.04 3.42 4.76
N ALA A 81 0.88 4.09 5.45
CA ALA A 81 0.66 5.42 6.02
C ALA A 81 1.81 6.35 5.64
N ILE A 82 1.48 7.61 5.35
CA ILE A 82 2.43 8.71 5.28
C ILE A 82 1.98 9.77 6.29
N GLY A 83 2.88 10.21 7.16
CA GLY A 83 2.55 11.14 8.27
C GLY A 83 2.61 10.50 9.66
N ALA A 84 2.59 11.33 10.70
CA ALA A 84 2.67 10.86 12.09
C ALA A 84 1.35 10.21 12.51
N SER A 85 1.27 8.88 12.43
CA SER A 85 0.16 8.15 13.04
C SER A 85 0.31 8.19 14.57
N ARG A 86 -0.66 8.75 15.29
CA ARG A 86 -0.74 8.52 16.75
C ARG A 86 -1.06 7.04 16.96
N SER A 87 -0.11 6.29 17.47
CA SER A 87 -0.36 4.99 18.10
C SER A 87 -1.17 5.28 19.37
N TYR A 88 -2.44 4.87 19.41
CA TYR A 88 -3.22 4.77 20.64
C TYR A 88 -3.11 3.35 21.18
#